data_AF-A0A4Q5A1I4-F1
#
_entry.id   AF-A0A4Q5A1I4-F1
#
_cell.length_a   1.000
_cell.length_b   1.000
_cell.length_c   1.000
_cell.angle_alpha   90.00
_cell.angle_beta   90.00
_cell.angle_gamma   90.00
#
_symmetry.space_group_name_H-M   'P 1'
#
loop_
_entity.id
_entity.type
_entity.pdbx_description
1 polymer ?
#
loop_
_entity_poly.entity_id
_entity_poly.type
_entity_poly.pdbx_seq_one_letter_code
_entity_poly.pdbx_strand_id
1 'polypeptide(L)' 'MLFAINGMTHPGEKRQLGIAERDCRVLPEDFRSGFDTLFASMFTDTAKLDSTIAQLARNLSRCVEQAAS' A
#
# COMPACT_ATOMS: atom_id res chain seq x y z
N MET A 1 3.48 -8.58 3.00
CA MET A 1 2.13 -8.71 3.58
C MET A 1 1.05 -8.67 2.50
N LEU A 2 0.95 -7.58 1.72
CA LEU A 2 -0.08 -7.43 0.68
C LEU A 2 -0.16 -8.62 -0.31
N PHE A 3 0.97 -9.07 -0.85
CA PHE A 3 0.98 -10.23 -1.75
C PHE A 3 0.60 -11.52 -1.03
N ALA A 4 1.03 -11.70 0.22
CA ALA A 4 0.72 -12.90 1.01
C ALA A 4 -0.78 -13.03 1.28
N ILE A 5 -1.46 -11.95 1.67
CA ILE A 5 -2.92 -11.97 1.88
C ILE A 5 -3.70 -12.18 0.57
N ASN A 6 -3.06 -11.91 -0.57
CA ASN A 6 -3.59 -12.19 -1.91
C ASN A 6 -3.18 -13.57 -2.44
N GLY A 7 -2.50 -14.41 -1.65
CA GLY A 7 -2.02 -15.74 -2.08
C GLY A 7 -0.91 -15.69 -3.15
N MET A 8 -0.23 -14.56 -3.28
CA MET A 8 0.80 -14.30 -4.28
C MET A 8 2.20 -14.29 -3.65
N THR A 9 3.20 -14.69 -4.42
CA THR A 9 4.60 -14.45 -4.08
C THR A 9 4.96 -12.99 -4.32
N HIS A 10 5.90 -12.47 -3.53
CA HIS A 10 6.35 -11.09 -3.70
C HIS A 10 7.07 -10.92 -5.05
N PRO A 11 6.67 -9.96 -5.91
CA PRO A 11 7.19 -9.86 -7.28
C PRO A 11 8.53 -9.12 -7.41
N GLY A 12 9.12 -8.71 -6.29
CA GLY A 12 10.27 -7.82 -6.21
C GLY A 12 9.88 -6.34 -6.26
N GLU A 13 10.72 -5.47 -5.68
CA GLU A 13 10.40 -4.05 -5.44
C GLU A 13 10.10 -3.27 -6.73
N LYS A 14 10.88 -3.51 -7.79
CA LYS A 14 10.83 -2.75 -9.03
C LYS A 14 9.46 -2.73 -9.71
N ARG A 15 8.67 -3.80 -9.57
CA ARG A 15 7.35 -3.94 -10.21
C ARG A 15 6.21 -4.04 -9.20
N GLN A 16 6.50 -3.83 -7.92
CA GLN A 16 5.59 -4.14 -6.83
C GLN A 16 4.25 -3.40 -6.95
N LEU A 17 4.28 -2.08 -7.21
CA LEU A 17 3.06 -1.28 -7.30
C LEU A 17 2.18 -1.71 -8.48
N GLY A 18 2.73 -1.77 -9.69
CA GLY A 18 1.94 -2.12 -10.88
C GLY A 18 1.41 -3.57 -10.86
N ILE A 19 2.12 -4.51 -10.23
CA ILE A 19 1.63 -5.88 -10.05
C ILE A 19 0.54 -5.92 -8.97
N ALA A 20 0.69 -5.17 -7.88
CA ALA A 20 -0.35 -5.09 -6.86
C ALA A 20 -1.66 -4.52 -7.45
N GLU A 21 -1.60 -3.41 -8.19
CA GLU A 21 -2.79 -2.79 -8.80
C GLU A 21 -3.52 -3.71 -9.79
N ARG A 22 -2.76 -4.50 -10.55
CA ARG A 22 -3.34 -5.36 -11.58
C ARG A 22 -3.85 -6.70 -11.04
N ASP A 23 -3.11 -7.30 -10.10
CA ASP A 23 -3.26 -8.72 -9.77
C ASP A 23 -3.75 -8.96 -8.33
N CYS A 24 -3.65 -7.99 -7.41
CA CYS A 24 -4.17 -8.15 -6.05
C CYS A 24 -5.69 -7.90 -6.02
N ARG A 25 -6.44 -8.87 -5.50
CA ARG A 25 -7.89 -8.76 -5.26
C ARG A 25 -8.21 -7.90 -4.03
N VAL A 26 -7.37 -7.98 -3.01
CA VAL A 26 -7.44 -7.17 -1.79
C VAL A 26 -6.38 -6.09 -1.88
N LEU A 27 -6.81 -4.83 -1.87
CA LEU A 27 -5.94 -3.66 -1.88
C LEU A 27 -6.33 -2.70 -0.74
N PRO A 28 -5.37 -2.00 -0.14
CA PRO A 28 -5.66 -0.91 0.79
C PRO A 28 -6.52 0.16 0.12
N GLU A 29 -7.44 0.74 0.88
CA GLU A 29 -8.12 1.98 0.48
C GLU A 29 -7.06 3.03 0.10
N ASP A 30 -7.36 3.82 -0.94
CA ASP A 30 -6.46 4.85 -1.49
C ASP A 30 -5.07 4.33 -1.89
N PHE A 31 -4.95 3.08 -2.36
CA PHE A 31 -3.65 2.48 -2.69
C PHE A 31 -2.79 3.38 -3.59
N ARG A 32 -3.27 3.69 -4.81
CA ARG A 32 -2.46 4.44 -5.78
C ARG A 32 -2.21 5.89 -5.36
N SER A 33 -3.28 6.59 -4.99
CA SER A 33 -3.23 7.99 -4.55
C SER A 33 -2.38 8.17 -3.30
N GLY A 34 -2.39 7.21 -2.39
CA GLY A 34 -1.55 7.20 -1.20
C GLY A 34 -0.06 7.09 -1.53
N PHE A 35 0.33 6.19 -2.45
CA PHE A 35 1.72 6.10 -2.92
C PHE A 35 2.15 7.34 -3.73
N ASP A 36 1.28 7.88 -4.59
CA ASP A 36 1.58 9.11 -5.33
C ASP A 36 1.81 10.30 -4.36
N THR A 37 0.98 10.41 -3.32
CA THR A 37 1.15 11.42 -2.25
C THR A 37 2.42 11.19 -1.44
N LEU A 38 2.74 9.93 -1.12
CA LEU A 38 3.95 9.54 -0.39
C LEU A 38 5.20 10.02 -1.16
N PHE A 39 5.29 9.71 -2.45
CA PHE A 39 6.44 10.11 -3.26
C PHE A 39 6.52 11.62 -3.45
N ALA A 40 5.38 12.30 -3.64
CA ALA A 40 5.34 13.75 -3.79
C ALA A 40 5.77 14.51 -2.51
N SER A 41 5.48 13.95 -1.33
CA SER A 41 5.76 14.58 -0.02
C SER A 41 7.13 14.22 0.57
N MET A 42 7.77 13.15 0.09
CA MET A 42 8.98 12.56 0.69
C MET A 42 10.13 13.54 0.95
N PHE A 43 10.27 14.57 0.13
CA PHE A 43 11.36 15.56 0.21
C PHE A 43 10.86 17.01 0.31
N THR A 44 9.56 17.22 0.54
CA THR A 44 8.92 18.55 0.42
C THR A 44 8.08 18.90 1.64
N ASP A 45 7.42 17.93 2.27
CA ASP A 45 6.51 18.16 3.39
C ASP A 45 6.51 16.95 4.33
N THR A 46 7.30 17.05 5.40
CA THR A 46 7.44 15.97 6.41
C THR A 46 6.13 15.68 7.14
N ALA A 47 5.32 16.70 7.44
CA ALA A 47 4.05 16.49 8.14
C ALA A 47 3.06 15.73 7.25
N LYS A 48 3.03 16.08 5.96
CA LYS A 48 2.24 15.35 4.97
C LYS A 48 2.76 13.93 4.77
N LEU A 49 4.08 13.74 4.70
CA LEU A 49 4.71 12.42 4.60
C LEU A 49 4.29 11.52 5.78
N ASP A 50 4.44 12.01 7.01
CA ASP A 50 4.09 11.26 8.23
C ASP A 50 2.61 10.86 8.24
N SER A 51 1.72 11.81 7.94
CA SER A 51 0.28 11.53 7.88
C SER A 51 -0.08 10.51 6.79
N THR A 52 0.64 10.53 5.66
CA THR A 52 0.43 9.61 4.54
C THR A 52 0.92 8.21 4.88
N ILE A 53 2.09 8.07 5.50
CA ILE A 53 2.61 6.79 5.99
C ILE A 53 1.64 6.19 7.00
N ALA A 54 1.16 6.98 7.97
CA ALA A 54 0.23 6.51 8.98
C ALA A 54 -1.10 6.04 8.35
N GLN A 55 -1.60 6.73 7.34
CA GLN A 55 -2.81 6.34 6.62
C GLN A 55 -2.61 5.03 5.83
N LEU A 56 -1.52 4.92 5.06
CA LEU A 56 -1.20 3.71 4.30
C LEU A 56 -1.04 2.49 5.21
N ALA A 57 -0.37 2.65 6.36
CA ALA A 57 -0.23 1.59 7.35
C ALA A 57 -1.58 1.14 7.91
N ARG A 58 -2.45 2.08 8.30
CA ARG A 58 -3.81 1.75 8.76
C ARG A 58 -4.63 1.02 7.71
N ASN A 59 -4.61 1.49 6.46
CA ASN A 59 -5.37 0.87 5.38
C ASN A 59 -4.86 -0.54 5.08
N LEU A 60 -3.54 -0.75 5.15
CA LEU A 60 -2.95 -2.07 4.97
C LEU A 60 -3.31 -3.03 6.12
N SER A 61 -3.34 -2.57 7.37
CA SER A 61 -3.78 -3.39 8.51
C SER A 61 -5.22 -3.87 8.36
N ARG A 62 -6.14 -3.01 7.90
CA ARG A 62 -7.53 -3.38 7.62
C ARG A 62 -7.64 -4.53 6.61
N CYS A 63 -6.80 -4.52 5.57
CA CYS A 63 -6.77 -5.62 4.60
C CYS A 63 -6.39 -6.96 5.23
N VAL A 64 -5.48 -6.94 6.21
CA VAL A 64 -5.06 -8.15 6.93
C VAL A 64 -6.17 -8.67 7.81
N GLU A 65 -6.83 -7.77 8.56
CA GLU A 65 -7.96 -8.11 9.44
C GLU A 65 -9.11 -8.72 8.64
N GLN A 66 -9.44 -8.12 7.49
CA GLN A 66 -10.48 -8.63 6.58
C GLN A 66 -10.12 -9.99 5.98
N ALA A 67 -8.84 -10.23 5.67
CA ALA A 67 -8.39 -11.51 5.11
C ALA A 67 -8.32 -12.64 6.16
N ALA A 68 -8.28 -12.29 7.45
CA ALA A 68 -8.25 -13.23 8.57
C ALA A 68 -9.64 -13.56 9.15
N SER A 69 -10.69 -12.87 8.67
CA SER A 69 -12.09 -13.02 9.09
C SER A 69 -12.87 -13.95 8.14
#